data_AF-A0A662WBY8-F1
#
_entry.id   AF-A0A662WBY8-F1
#
_cell.length_a   1.000
_cell.length_b   1.000
_cell.length_c   1.000
_cell.angle_alpha   90.00
_cell.angle_beta   90.00
_cell.angle_gamma   90.00
#
_symmetry.space_group_name_H-M   'P 1'
#
loop_
_entity.id
_entity.type
_entity.pdbx_description
1 polymer ?
#
loop_
_entity_poly.entity_id
_entity_poly.type
_entity_poly.pdbx_seq_one_letter_code
_entity_poly.pdbx_strand_id
1 'polypeptide(L)'
;MEITVLTAVRVVMREQDALAGCPHVADMMNAYLDVSHKWTIERAACAGYMTLLERLGKQELPISSRQLDWALRTAADRGDLRVVQWLTAYRPDMECSTRVMDSAALRGHLHIIKWLHHYRDEGCTVHAMDSAAAYGRLDVVQWLHENRSEGCTTAAMDSAAAGGHLKMVQWLAANRSEGCTSVASHFAMLNGHAHILRWLHEQRIAREQKLARERGEVDDAEQIGAEAREALPPPTRWMTSTRRDRRLSATLLEVPERRPRRMSMGVLSQSRC
;
A
#
# COMPACT_ATOMS: atom_id res chain seq x y z
N MET A 1 5.01 -18.59 -44.35
CA MET A 1 4.50 -18.04 -43.07
C MET A 1 3.28 -18.86 -42.69
N GLU A 2 3.38 -19.73 -41.68
CA GLU A 2 2.18 -20.40 -41.15
C GLU A 2 1.35 -19.39 -40.37
N ILE A 3 0.24 -18.95 -40.97
CA ILE A 3 -0.73 -18.11 -40.30
C ILE A 3 -1.42 -19.01 -39.27
N THR A 4 -1.27 -18.70 -37.99
CA THR A 4 -1.98 -19.42 -36.92
C THR A 4 -3.49 -19.25 -37.13
N VAL A 5 -4.16 -20.36 -37.47
CA VAL A 5 -5.60 -20.42 -37.68
C VAL A 5 -6.32 -20.03 -36.39
N LEU A 6 -7.24 -19.07 -36.46
CA LEU A 6 -8.06 -18.64 -35.33
C LEU A 6 -8.78 -19.84 -34.70
N THR A 7 -8.87 -19.88 -33.36
CA THR A 7 -9.56 -20.95 -32.63
C THR A 7 -11.00 -21.15 -33.13
N ALA A 8 -11.70 -20.06 -33.45
CA ALA A 8 -13.04 -20.12 -34.03
C ALA A 8 -13.07 -20.92 -35.35
N VAL A 9 -12.12 -20.67 -36.25
CA VAL A 9 -12.00 -21.42 -37.52
C VAL A 9 -11.62 -22.87 -37.25
N ARG A 10 -10.70 -23.15 -36.30
CA ARG A 10 -10.34 -24.52 -35.92
C ARG A 10 -11.53 -25.32 -35.38
N VAL A 11 -12.42 -24.69 -34.61
CA VAL A 11 -13.64 -25.33 -34.11
C VAL A 11 -14.58 -25.66 -35.27
N VAL A 12 -14.84 -24.71 -36.17
CA VAL A 12 -15.73 -24.96 -37.33
C VAL A 12 -15.18 -26.06 -38.24
N MET A 13 -13.86 -26.08 -38.48
CA MET A 13 -13.23 -27.13 -39.30
C MET A 13 -13.28 -28.51 -38.63
N ARG A 14 -13.29 -28.58 -37.29
CA ARG A 14 -13.39 -29.85 -36.55
C ARG A 14 -14.81 -30.39 -36.52
N GLU A 15 -15.81 -29.53 -36.41
CA GLU A 15 -17.22 -29.92 -36.36
C GLU A 15 -17.80 -30.27 -37.73
N GLN A 16 -17.10 -29.95 -38.82
CA GLN A 16 -17.52 -30.24 -40.19
C GLN A 16 -16.54 -31.13 -40.92
N ASP A 17 -16.76 -32.44 -40.83
CA ASP A 17 -15.96 -33.48 -41.51
C ASP A 17 -15.84 -33.23 -43.02
N ALA A 18 -16.88 -32.65 -43.65
CA ALA A 18 -16.86 -32.29 -45.06
C ALA A 18 -15.81 -31.22 -45.42
N LEU A 19 -15.43 -30.37 -44.46
CA LEU A 19 -14.44 -29.30 -44.65
C LEU A 19 -13.02 -29.73 -44.28
N ALA A 20 -12.85 -30.90 -43.65
CA ALA A 20 -11.54 -31.41 -43.22
C ALA A 20 -10.54 -31.61 -44.39
N GLY A 21 -11.03 -31.83 -45.61
CA GLY A 21 -10.21 -31.96 -46.83
C GLY A 21 -9.87 -30.64 -47.53
N CYS A 22 -10.37 -29.49 -47.04
CA CYS A 22 -10.33 -28.21 -47.75
C CYS A 22 -9.59 -27.12 -46.96
N PRO A 23 -8.25 -27.17 -46.85
CA PRO A 23 -7.46 -26.19 -46.08
C PRO A 23 -7.64 -24.75 -46.58
N HIS A 24 -7.86 -24.57 -47.89
CA HIS A 24 -8.12 -23.25 -48.48
C HIS A 24 -9.37 -22.55 -47.94
N VAL A 25 -10.41 -23.31 -47.54
CA VAL A 25 -11.62 -22.73 -46.91
C VAL A 25 -11.28 -22.21 -45.52
N ALA A 26 -10.48 -22.97 -44.75
CA ALA A 26 -9.99 -22.52 -43.45
C ALA A 26 -9.17 -21.23 -43.59
N ASP A 27 -8.30 -21.15 -44.60
CA ASP A 27 -7.50 -19.95 -44.89
C ASP A 27 -8.38 -18.74 -45.25
N MET A 28 -9.39 -18.93 -46.11
CA MET A 28 -10.36 -17.88 -46.47
C MET A 28 -11.15 -17.40 -45.25
N MET A 29 -11.68 -18.31 -44.43
CA MET A 29 -12.40 -17.96 -43.21
C MET A 29 -11.49 -17.23 -42.21
N ASN A 30 -10.26 -17.70 -42.07
CA ASN A 30 -9.27 -17.09 -41.20
C ASN A 30 -8.89 -15.68 -41.67
N ALA A 31 -8.71 -15.46 -42.98
CA ALA A 31 -8.45 -14.14 -43.55
C ALA A 31 -9.66 -13.20 -43.41
N TYR A 32 -10.88 -13.71 -43.62
CA TYR A 32 -12.11 -12.92 -43.48
C TYR A 32 -12.34 -12.45 -42.03
N LEU A 33 -12.08 -13.33 -41.06
CA LEU A 33 -12.21 -13.02 -39.64
C LEU A 33 -11.01 -12.27 -39.07
N ASP A 34 -9.92 -12.10 -39.84
CA ASP A 34 -8.71 -11.44 -39.35
C ASP A 34 -8.87 -9.91 -39.28
N VAL A 35 -9.19 -9.43 -38.08
CA VAL A 35 -9.24 -8.00 -37.77
C VAL A 35 -7.89 -7.44 -37.33
N SER A 36 -6.79 -8.21 -37.40
CA SER A 36 -5.47 -7.78 -36.92
C SER A 36 -4.97 -6.50 -37.58
N HIS A 37 -5.30 -6.28 -38.85
CA HIS A 37 -4.95 -5.07 -39.61
C HIS A 37 -5.48 -3.77 -39.00
N LYS A 38 -6.51 -3.82 -38.15
CA LYS A 38 -7.05 -2.65 -37.43
C LYS A 38 -6.30 -2.33 -36.14
N TRP A 39 -5.43 -3.23 -35.69
CA TRP A 39 -4.76 -3.16 -34.42
C TRP A 39 -3.28 -2.86 -34.59
N THR A 40 -2.79 -1.93 -33.77
CA THR A 40 -1.36 -1.75 -33.56
C THR A 40 -0.90 -2.61 -32.38
N ILE A 41 0.38 -2.97 -32.35
CA ILE A 41 1.00 -3.69 -31.21
C ILE A 41 0.74 -2.92 -29.91
N GLU A 42 0.89 -1.60 -29.94
CA GLU A 42 0.60 -0.71 -28.82
C GLU A 42 -0.82 -0.90 -28.27
N ARG A 43 -1.85 -0.84 -29.12
CA ARG A 43 -3.25 -0.97 -28.69
C ARG A 43 -3.55 -2.38 -28.18
N ALA A 44 -3.00 -3.41 -28.82
CA ALA A 44 -3.18 -4.79 -28.40
C ALA A 44 -2.53 -5.04 -27.02
N ALA A 45 -1.33 -4.50 -26.81
CA ALA A 45 -0.64 -4.55 -25.52
C ALA A 45 -1.37 -3.76 -24.44
N CYS A 46 -1.84 -2.55 -24.77
CA CYS A 46 -2.68 -1.75 -23.89
C CYS A 46 -4.05 -2.38 -23.63
N ALA A 47 -4.46 -3.45 -24.33
CA ALA A 47 -5.67 -4.19 -24.04
C ALA A 47 -5.39 -5.54 -23.36
N GLY A 48 -4.12 -5.97 -23.26
CA GLY A 48 -3.74 -7.27 -22.71
C GLY A 48 -4.02 -8.46 -23.63
N TYR A 49 -4.23 -8.23 -24.93
CA TYR A 49 -4.60 -9.29 -25.88
C TYR A 49 -3.38 -10.07 -26.37
N MET A 50 -2.92 -11.02 -25.56
CA MET A 50 -1.71 -11.83 -25.84
C MET A 50 -1.75 -12.59 -27.16
N THR A 51 -2.87 -13.24 -27.49
CA THR A 51 -2.99 -14.01 -28.74
C THR A 51 -2.93 -13.10 -29.98
N LEU A 52 -3.46 -11.89 -29.85
CA LEU A 52 -3.38 -10.87 -30.90
C LEU A 52 -1.95 -10.32 -31.00
N LEU A 53 -1.26 -10.09 -29.89
CA LEU A 53 0.15 -9.68 -29.88
C LEU A 53 1.04 -10.71 -30.57
N GLU A 54 0.92 -11.98 -30.21
CA GLU A 54 1.67 -13.06 -30.86
C GLU A 54 1.42 -13.11 -32.37
N ARG A 55 0.17 -12.87 -32.80
CA ARG A 55 -0.18 -12.79 -34.23
C ARG A 55 0.42 -11.56 -34.92
N LEU A 56 0.35 -10.39 -34.28
CA LEU A 56 0.90 -9.13 -34.80
C LEU A 56 2.43 -9.15 -34.84
N GLY A 57 3.08 -9.80 -33.87
CA GLY A 57 4.54 -9.94 -33.83
C GLY A 57 5.09 -10.78 -34.98
N LYS A 58 4.34 -11.78 -35.46
CA LYS A 58 4.69 -12.54 -36.68
C LYS A 58 4.65 -11.71 -37.96
N GLN A 59 3.93 -10.58 -37.94
CA GLN A 59 3.87 -9.64 -39.07
C GLN A 59 5.00 -8.59 -39.01
N GLU A 60 5.87 -8.65 -37.99
CA GLU A 60 7.02 -7.76 -37.79
C GLU A 60 6.69 -6.26 -37.88
N LEU A 61 5.49 -5.88 -37.41
CA LEU A 61 5.05 -4.49 -37.47
C LEU A 61 6.00 -3.58 -36.67
N PRO A 62 6.40 -2.43 -37.24
CA PRO A 62 7.27 -1.48 -36.56
C PRO A 62 6.56 -0.86 -35.35
N ILE A 63 7.31 -0.67 -34.26
CA ILE A 63 6.86 0.05 -33.07
C ILE A 63 7.87 1.17 -32.78
N SER A 64 7.37 2.38 -32.55
CA SER A 64 8.25 3.48 -32.12
C SER A 64 8.60 3.38 -30.64
N SER A 65 9.70 4.03 -30.22
CA SER A 65 10.14 4.06 -28.81
C SER A 65 9.07 4.57 -27.86
N ARG A 66 8.38 5.64 -28.26
CA ARG A 66 7.27 6.20 -27.49
C ARG A 66 6.10 5.23 -27.33
N GLN A 67 5.78 4.46 -28.37
CA GLN A 67 4.70 3.48 -28.31
C GLN A 67 5.07 2.28 -27.46
N LEU A 68 6.32 1.83 -27.53
CA LEU A 68 6.84 0.75 -26.70
C LEU A 68 6.82 1.17 -25.22
N ASP A 69 7.33 2.36 -24.89
CA ASP A 69 7.32 2.90 -23.52
C ASP A 69 5.89 2.99 -22.97
N TRP A 70 4.97 3.56 -23.75
CA TRP A 70 3.57 3.67 -23.35
C TRP A 70 2.93 2.29 -23.11
N ALA A 71 3.13 1.34 -24.03
CA ALA A 71 2.60 0.00 -23.91
C ALA A 71 3.15 -0.74 -22.67
N LEU A 72 4.45 -0.63 -22.41
CA LEU A 72 5.11 -1.21 -21.25
C LEU A 72 4.62 -0.60 -19.94
N ARG A 73 4.52 0.74 -19.87
CA ARG A 73 3.99 1.43 -18.68
C ARG A 73 2.56 1.02 -18.40
N THR A 74 1.73 0.92 -19.44
CA THR A 74 0.32 0.54 -19.28
C THR A 74 0.18 -0.94 -18.89
N ALA A 75 1.02 -1.84 -19.42
CA ALA A 75 1.07 -3.24 -19.00
C ALA A 75 1.56 -3.39 -17.55
N ALA A 76 2.58 -2.61 -17.17
CA ALA A 76 3.08 -2.53 -15.80
C ALA A 76 2.02 -2.01 -14.82
N ASP A 77 1.24 -0.98 -15.20
CA ASP A 77 0.13 -0.45 -14.39
C ASP A 77 -0.99 -1.50 -14.18
N ARG A 78 -1.26 -2.34 -15.19
CA ARG A 78 -2.26 -3.42 -15.08
C ARG A 78 -1.77 -4.64 -14.30
N GLY A 79 -0.46 -4.85 -14.21
CA GLY A 79 0.11 -6.05 -13.61
C GLY A 79 0.30 -7.20 -14.59
N ASP A 80 0.20 -6.92 -15.90
CA ASP A 80 0.28 -7.91 -16.97
C ASP A 80 1.74 -8.25 -17.33
N LEU A 81 2.40 -9.05 -16.48
CA LEU A 81 3.80 -9.48 -16.69
C LEU A 81 4.03 -10.14 -18.05
N ARG A 82 3.03 -10.89 -18.56
CA ARG A 82 3.11 -11.56 -19.87
C ARG A 82 3.30 -10.56 -21.01
N VAL A 83 2.59 -9.44 -20.98
CA VAL A 83 2.70 -8.38 -21.99
C VAL A 83 4.05 -7.68 -21.86
N VAL A 84 4.48 -7.40 -20.63
CA VAL A 84 5.81 -6.81 -20.37
C VAL A 84 6.91 -7.68 -20.96
N GLN A 85 6.94 -8.96 -20.62
CA GLN A 85 7.91 -9.94 -21.14
C GLN A 85 7.88 -10.02 -22.66
N TRP A 86 6.69 -10.04 -23.26
CA TRP A 86 6.53 -10.10 -24.70
C TRP A 86 7.07 -8.85 -25.40
N LEU A 87 6.71 -7.66 -24.91
CA LEU A 87 7.17 -6.39 -25.47
C LEU A 87 8.70 -6.24 -25.39
N THR A 88 9.30 -6.63 -24.27
CA THR A 88 10.75 -6.61 -24.11
C THR A 88 11.47 -7.64 -24.99
N ALA A 89 10.86 -8.81 -25.23
CA ALA A 89 11.41 -9.82 -26.12
C ALA A 89 11.26 -9.44 -27.61
N TYR A 90 10.22 -8.69 -27.95
CA TYR A 90 9.94 -8.25 -29.32
C TYR A 90 10.93 -7.16 -29.80
N ARG A 91 11.38 -6.29 -28.87
CA ARG A 91 12.37 -5.23 -29.11
C ARG A 91 13.38 -5.16 -27.96
N PRO A 92 14.36 -6.07 -27.92
CA PRO A 92 15.39 -6.08 -26.87
C PRO A 92 16.41 -4.94 -27.02
N ASP A 93 16.50 -4.35 -28.21
CA ASP A 93 17.38 -3.24 -28.58
C ASP A 93 16.92 -1.89 -28.03
N MET A 94 15.68 -1.80 -27.57
CA MET A 94 15.07 -0.54 -27.15
C MET A 94 15.09 -0.38 -25.62
N GLU A 95 15.58 0.76 -25.16
CA GLU A 95 15.57 1.15 -23.75
C GLU A 95 14.14 1.44 -23.26
N CYS A 96 13.86 1.02 -22.04
CA CYS A 96 12.60 1.31 -21.34
C CYS A 96 12.78 2.54 -20.43
N SER A 97 11.72 3.33 -20.23
CA SER A 97 11.78 4.38 -19.22
C SER A 97 11.75 3.79 -17.81
N THR A 98 12.44 4.44 -16.88
CA THR A 98 12.31 4.22 -15.42
C THR A 98 10.86 4.27 -14.94
N ARG A 99 10.01 5.02 -15.65
CA ARG A 99 8.57 5.15 -15.39
C ARG A 99 7.81 3.82 -15.43
N VAL A 100 8.33 2.80 -16.11
CA VAL A 100 7.71 1.47 -16.14
C VAL A 100 7.72 0.85 -14.73
N MET A 101 8.88 0.88 -14.06
CA MET A 101 9.00 0.38 -12.69
C MET A 101 8.23 1.26 -11.70
N ASP A 102 8.25 2.59 -11.88
CA ASP A 102 7.46 3.52 -11.06
C ASP A 102 5.95 3.22 -11.16
N SER A 103 5.44 2.90 -12.37
CA SER A 103 4.03 2.57 -12.58
C SER A 103 3.65 1.22 -11.94
N ALA A 104 4.53 0.23 -12.01
CA ALA A 104 4.33 -1.04 -11.30
C ALA A 104 4.32 -0.82 -9.77
N ALA A 105 5.20 0.04 -9.25
CA ALA A 105 5.30 0.34 -7.82
C ALA A 105 4.06 1.05 -7.28
N LEU A 106 3.55 2.06 -8.00
CA LEU A 106 2.29 2.74 -7.71
C LEU A 106 1.13 1.75 -7.48
N ARG A 107 1.05 0.71 -8.31
CA ARG A 107 -0.05 -0.26 -8.29
C ARG A 107 0.17 -1.45 -7.38
N GLY A 108 1.39 -1.64 -6.87
CA GLY A 108 1.73 -2.75 -6.00
C GLY A 108 2.11 -4.03 -6.74
N HIS A 109 2.49 -3.96 -8.02
CA HIS A 109 2.80 -5.13 -8.85
C HIS A 109 4.24 -5.61 -8.61
N LEU A 110 4.50 -6.13 -7.42
CA LEU A 110 5.83 -6.54 -6.97
C LEU A 110 6.50 -7.58 -7.89
N HIS A 111 5.72 -8.48 -8.49
CA HIS A 111 6.22 -9.48 -9.44
C HIS A 111 6.84 -8.85 -10.69
N ILE A 112 6.26 -7.75 -11.19
CA ILE A 112 6.83 -7.00 -12.32
C ILE A 112 8.09 -6.26 -11.89
N ILE A 113 8.10 -5.64 -10.71
CA ILE A 113 9.28 -4.92 -10.21
C ILE A 113 10.48 -5.86 -10.06
N LYS A 114 10.27 -7.04 -9.46
CA LYS A 114 11.31 -8.08 -9.35
C LYS A 114 11.82 -8.54 -10.72
N TRP A 115 10.91 -8.71 -11.67
CA TRP A 115 11.27 -9.11 -13.03
C TRP A 115 12.09 -8.02 -13.73
N LEU A 116 11.62 -6.77 -13.71
CA LEU A 116 12.32 -5.63 -14.28
C LEU A 116 13.71 -5.47 -13.65
N HIS A 117 13.82 -5.55 -12.33
CA HIS A 117 15.11 -5.45 -11.64
C HIS A 117 16.13 -6.52 -12.02
N HIS A 118 15.68 -7.75 -12.32
CA HIS A 118 16.59 -8.85 -12.64
C HIS A 118 17.02 -8.88 -14.11
N TYR A 119 16.15 -8.43 -15.01
CA TYR A 119 16.37 -8.53 -16.46
C TYR A 119 16.63 -7.19 -17.15
N ARG A 120 16.57 -6.07 -16.42
CA ARG A 120 16.72 -4.71 -16.95
C ARG A 120 17.53 -3.84 -15.99
N ASP A 121 18.32 -2.93 -16.55
CA ASP A 121 19.27 -2.09 -15.79
C ASP A 121 18.78 -0.64 -15.61
N GLU A 122 17.70 -0.23 -16.28
CA GLU A 122 17.23 1.16 -16.24
C GLU A 122 16.80 1.64 -14.84
N GLY A 123 16.34 0.72 -13.98
CA GLY A 123 15.99 1.02 -12.59
C GLY A 123 14.68 1.80 -12.42
N CYS A 124 14.57 2.54 -11.30
CA CYS A 124 13.42 3.36 -10.98
C CYS A 124 13.83 4.77 -10.55
N THR A 125 12.85 5.60 -10.20
CA THR A 125 13.12 6.89 -9.56
C THR A 125 12.59 6.90 -8.13
N VAL A 126 12.86 7.97 -7.37
CA VAL A 126 12.24 8.20 -6.06
C VAL A 126 10.71 8.13 -6.09
N HIS A 127 10.11 8.39 -7.26
CA HIS A 127 8.67 8.27 -7.46
C HIS A 127 8.14 6.85 -7.26
N ALA A 128 8.94 5.80 -7.49
CA ALA A 128 8.49 4.44 -7.21
C ALA A 128 8.13 4.25 -5.75
N MET A 129 9.02 4.65 -4.83
CA MET A 129 8.79 4.49 -3.39
C MET A 129 7.76 5.50 -2.87
N ASP A 130 7.81 6.75 -3.31
CA ASP A 130 6.82 7.78 -2.93
C ASP A 130 5.40 7.36 -3.34
N SER A 131 5.24 6.87 -4.58
CA SER A 131 3.96 6.38 -5.09
C SER A 131 3.49 5.12 -4.38
N ALA A 132 4.39 4.15 -4.16
CA ALA A 132 4.05 2.94 -3.42
C ALA A 132 3.58 3.28 -1.98
N ALA A 133 4.23 4.25 -1.33
CA ALA A 133 3.84 4.73 0.00
C ALA A 133 2.46 5.42 -0.02
N ALA A 134 2.20 6.27 -1.02
CA ALA A 134 0.93 6.97 -1.18
C ALA A 134 -0.29 6.03 -1.31
N TYR A 135 -0.11 4.85 -1.91
CA TYR A 135 -1.15 3.83 -2.07
C TYR A 135 -1.05 2.68 -1.06
N GLY A 136 -0.19 2.80 -0.04
CA GLY A 136 -0.07 1.84 1.05
C GLY A 136 0.52 0.48 0.65
N ARG A 137 1.33 0.44 -0.42
CA ARG A 137 2.00 -0.77 -0.94
C ARG A 137 3.26 -1.10 -0.14
N LEU A 138 3.08 -1.57 1.11
CA LEU A 138 4.18 -1.79 2.06
C LEU A 138 5.20 -2.83 1.58
N ASP A 139 4.72 -3.89 0.94
CA ASP A 139 5.52 -4.95 0.34
C ASP A 139 6.47 -4.41 -0.75
N VAL A 140 5.97 -3.52 -1.60
CA VAL A 140 6.79 -2.85 -2.61
C VAL A 140 7.81 -1.91 -1.98
N VAL A 141 7.41 -1.09 -1.01
CA VAL A 141 8.33 -0.15 -0.34
C VAL A 141 9.46 -0.89 0.36
N GLN A 142 9.16 -1.97 1.09
CA GLN A 142 10.16 -2.81 1.74
C GLN A 142 11.13 -3.40 0.73
N TRP A 143 10.60 -3.98 -0.35
CA TRP A 143 11.45 -4.59 -1.37
C TRP A 143 12.33 -3.56 -2.08
N LEU A 144 11.79 -2.38 -2.44
CA LEU A 144 12.57 -1.30 -3.04
C LEU A 144 13.65 -0.81 -2.08
N HIS A 145 13.35 -0.65 -0.79
CA HIS A 145 14.33 -0.21 0.19
C HIS A 145 15.49 -1.19 0.37
N GLU A 146 15.22 -2.50 0.32
CA GLU A 146 16.24 -3.54 0.49
C GLU A 146 17.09 -3.75 -0.76
N ASN A 147 16.54 -3.51 -1.97
CA ASN A 147 17.17 -3.92 -3.23
C ASN A 147 17.62 -2.74 -4.11
N ARG A 148 17.21 -1.51 -3.79
CA ARG A 148 17.44 -0.30 -4.59
C ARG A 148 17.95 0.85 -3.71
N SER A 149 18.70 1.78 -4.31
CA SER A 149 19.40 2.86 -3.62
C SER A 149 18.80 4.24 -3.84
N GLU A 150 17.82 4.35 -4.74
CA GLU A 150 17.16 5.59 -5.13
C GLU A 150 16.44 6.27 -3.95
N GLY A 151 15.87 5.47 -3.04
CA GLY A 151 15.23 5.95 -1.81
C GLY A 151 13.85 6.57 -2.04
N CYS A 152 13.45 7.44 -1.11
CA CYS A 152 12.19 8.19 -1.16
C CYS A 152 12.42 9.66 -0.82
N THR A 153 11.37 10.46 -0.95
CA THR A 153 11.35 11.84 -0.47
C THR A 153 10.40 11.98 0.73
N THR A 154 10.29 13.19 1.29
CA THR A 154 9.27 13.49 2.31
C THR A 154 7.85 13.23 1.81
N ALA A 155 7.63 13.24 0.50
CA ALA A 155 6.34 12.94 -0.12
C ALA A 155 5.85 11.52 0.20
N ALA A 156 6.73 10.54 0.42
CA ALA A 156 6.34 9.19 0.82
C ALA A 156 5.56 9.20 2.14
N MET A 157 6.10 9.84 3.18
CA MET A 157 5.46 9.89 4.49
C MET A 157 4.25 10.82 4.49
N ASP A 158 4.34 11.97 3.80
CA ASP A 158 3.24 12.93 3.68
C ASP A 158 2.02 12.29 2.98
N SER A 159 2.26 11.57 1.87
CA SER A 159 1.19 10.91 1.12
C SER A 159 0.67 9.66 1.84
N ALA A 160 1.52 8.90 2.52
CA ALA A 160 1.08 7.79 3.36
C ALA A 160 0.20 8.28 4.53
N ALA A 161 0.52 9.44 5.11
CA ALA A 161 -0.31 10.10 6.12
C ALA A 161 -1.64 10.58 5.54
N ALA A 162 -1.62 11.19 4.34
CA ALA A 162 -2.82 11.59 3.63
C ALA A 162 -3.73 10.41 3.27
N GLY A 163 -3.17 9.23 2.93
CA GLY A 163 -3.92 8.01 2.61
C GLY A 163 -4.34 7.17 3.83
N GLY A 164 -4.00 7.58 5.04
CA GLY A 164 -4.40 6.86 6.26
C GLY A 164 -3.59 5.58 6.52
N HIS A 165 -2.45 5.41 5.85
CA HIS A 165 -1.61 4.21 5.91
C HIS A 165 -0.65 4.19 7.11
N LEU A 166 -1.19 4.05 8.33
CA LEU A 166 -0.39 4.09 9.57
C LEU A 166 0.80 3.13 9.60
N LYS A 167 0.63 1.88 9.16
CA LYS A 167 1.73 0.90 9.11
C LYS A 167 2.88 1.36 8.20
N MET A 168 2.55 2.00 7.07
CA MET A 168 3.53 2.58 6.16
C MET A 168 4.28 3.73 6.82
N VAL A 169 3.56 4.65 7.48
CA VAL A 169 4.16 5.80 8.19
C VAL A 169 5.11 5.33 9.30
N GLN A 170 4.69 4.33 10.09
CA GLN A 170 5.53 3.71 11.12
C GLN A 170 6.78 3.08 10.54
N TRP A 171 6.64 2.34 9.44
CA TRP A 171 7.76 1.69 8.79
C TRP A 171 8.73 2.71 8.20
N LEU A 172 8.24 3.74 7.50
CA LEU A 172 9.07 4.82 6.95
C LEU A 172 9.81 5.55 8.08
N ALA A 173 9.15 5.87 9.19
CA ALA A 173 9.80 6.57 10.30
C ALA A 173 10.86 5.75 11.03
N ALA A 174 10.77 4.42 10.98
CA ALA A 174 11.75 3.53 11.58
C ALA A 174 12.97 3.26 10.67
N ASN A 175 12.77 3.24 9.34
CA ASN A 175 13.80 2.81 8.38
C ASN A 175 14.37 3.94 7.52
N ARG A 176 13.75 5.12 7.53
CA ARG A 176 14.12 6.28 6.70
C ARG A 176 14.31 7.54 7.56
N SER A 177 15.12 8.48 7.07
CA SER A 177 15.51 9.70 7.80
C SER A 177 14.91 10.99 7.24
N GLU A 178 14.24 10.92 6.08
CA GLU A 178 13.63 12.05 5.38
C GLU A 178 12.52 12.70 6.22
N GLY A 179 11.75 11.88 6.95
CA GLY A 179 10.66 12.34 7.81
C GLY A 179 9.41 12.80 7.05
N CYS A 180 8.60 13.62 7.71
CA CYS A 180 7.37 14.22 7.18
C CYS A 180 7.41 15.74 7.31
N THR A 181 6.63 16.43 6.47
CA THR A 181 6.41 17.87 6.58
C THR A 181 5.10 18.18 7.30
N SER A 182 4.77 19.46 7.48
CA SER A 182 3.47 19.88 8.02
C SER A 182 2.28 19.40 7.18
N VAL A 183 2.54 19.11 5.90
CA VAL A 183 1.57 18.60 4.93
C VAL A 183 0.98 17.25 5.36
N ALA A 184 1.80 16.35 5.95
CA ALA A 184 1.32 15.07 6.50
C ALA A 184 0.17 15.27 7.49
N SER A 185 0.38 16.17 8.46
CA SER A 185 -0.62 16.44 9.50
C SER A 185 -1.86 17.16 8.95
N HIS A 186 -1.67 18.09 8.02
CA HIS A 186 -2.77 18.83 7.41
C HIS A 186 -3.70 17.90 6.62
N PHE A 187 -3.16 17.05 5.73
CA PHE A 187 -3.98 16.14 4.94
C PHE A 187 -4.54 14.97 5.76
N ALA A 188 -3.79 14.45 6.74
CA ALA A 188 -4.33 13.46 7.66
C ALA A 188 -5.54 14.01 8.44
N MET A 189 -5.53 15.30 8.80
CA MET A 189 -6.67 15.96 9.43
C MET A 189 -7.86 16.09 8.46
N LEU A 190 -7.63 16.62 7.25
CA LEU A 190 -8.69 16.80 6.25
C LEU A 190 -9.38 15.49 5.87
N ASN A 191 -8.62 14.39 5.79
CA ASN A 191 -9.14 13.07 5.44
C ASN A 191 -9.65 12.27 6.67
N GLY A 192 -9.63 12.86 7.87
CA GLY A 192 -10.16 12.23 9.08
C GLY A 192 -9.30 11.09 9.65
N HIS A 193 -8.01 11.05 9.35
CA HIS A 193 -7.07 10.02 9.79
C HIS A 193 -6.49 10.29 11.19
N ALA A 194 -7.38 10.32 12.19
CA ALA A 194 -7.05 10.66 13.58
C ALA A 194 -5.98 9.75 14.21
N HIS A 195 -5.90 8.48 13.78
CA HIS A 195 -4.90 7.52 14.24
C HIS A 195 -3.47 7.93 13.86
N ILE A 196 -3.29 8.59 12.71
CA ILE A 196 -1.98 9.08 12.28
C ILE A 196 -1.59 10.33 13.06
N LEU A 197 -2.52 11.25 13.30
CA LEU A 197 -2.27 12.44 14.11
C LEU A 197 -1.89 12.07 15.55
N ARG A 198 -2.59 11.08 16.13
CA ARG A 198 -2.24 10.55 17.46
C ARG A 198 -0.81 10.02 17.46
N TRP A 199 -0.47 9.19 16.48
CA TRP A 199 0.87 8.64 16.36
C TRP A 199 1.94 9.72 16.17
N LEU A 200 1.70 10.72 15.31
CA LEU A 200 2.62 11.85 15.11
C LEU A 200 2.83 12.66 16.40
N HIS A 201 1.77 12.84 17.20
CA HIS A 201 1.84 13.52 18.48
C HIS A 201 2.65 12.72 19.51
N GLU A 202 2.42 11.41 19.61
CA GLU A 202 3.19 10.50 20.46
C GLU A 202 4.69 10.53 20.09
N GLN A 203 5.02 10.51 18.80
CA GLN A 203 6.41 10.59 18.34
C GLN A 203 7.07 11.92 18.68
N ARG A 204 6.33 13.03 18.60
CA ARG A 204 6.84 14.35 18.98
C ARG A 204 7.18 14.40 20.47
N ILE A 205 6.27 13.95 21.35
CA ILE A 205 6.50 13.91 22.80
C ILE A 205 7.71 13.03 23.11
N ALA A 206 7.80 11.85 22.48
CA ALA A 206 8.92 10.94 22.69
C ALA A 206 10.28 11.57 22.29
N ARG A 207 10.33 12.34 21.18
CA ARG A 207 11.53 13.07 20.77
C ARG A 207 11.88 14.19 21.74
N GLU A 208 10.90 14.97 22.19
CA GLU A 208 11.09 16.05 23.17
C GLU A 208 11.62 15.51 24.51
N GLN A 209 11.06 14.40 25.00
CA GLN A 209 11.55 13.71 26.20
C GLN A 209 12.98 13.17 26.04
N LYS A 210 13.29 12.60 24.86
CA LYS A 210 14.65 12.12 24.57
C LYS A 210 15.65 13.27 24.58
N LEU A 211 15.32 14.40 23.95
CA LEU A 211 16.16 15.60 23.94
C LEU A 211 16.32 16.20 25.35
N ALA A 212 15.26 16.23 26.18
CA ALA A 212 15.35 16.71 27.56
C ALA A 212 16.26 15.82 28.44
N ARG A 213 16.20 14.50 28.26
CA ARG A 213 17.12 13.54 28.91
C ARG A 213 18.56 13.76 28.46
N GLU A 214 18.79 13.99 27.16
CA GLU A 214 20.12 14.26 26.61
C GLU A 214 20.68 15.62 27.07
N ARG A 215 19.83 16.60 27.36
CA ARG A 215 20.21 17.88 27.98
C ARG A 215 20.43 17.80 29.50
N GLY A 216 20.17 16.65 30.14
CA GLY A 216 20.31 16.47 31.59
C GLY A 216 19.24 17.16 32.42
N GLU A 217 18.07 17.48 31.85
CA GLU A 217 16.96 18.20 32.51
C GLU A 217 16.01 17.26 33.28
N VAL A 218 16.55 16.24 33.95
CA VAL A 218 15.81 15.21 34.71
C VAL A 218 16.67 14.94 35.95
N ASP A 219 16.42 15.45 37.18
CA ASP A 219 15.18 15.52 37.96
C ASP A 219 15.19 16.64 39.05
N ASP A 220 14.88 17.90 38.71
CA ASP A 220 14.63 18.91 39.77
C ASP A 220 13.29 18.68 40.50
N ALA A 221 12.37 17.90 39.91
CA ALA A 221 11.07 17.59 40.51
C ALA A 221 11.17 16.57 41.67
N GLU A 222 12.17 15.67 41.65
CA GLU A 222 12.40 14.72 42.74
C GLU A 222 13.20 15.34 43.89
N GLN A 223 14.08 16.30 43.59
CA GLN A 223 14.89 17.02 44.58
C GLN A 223 14.06 18.05 45.39
N ILE A 224 13.11 18.76 44.75
CA ILE A 224 12.20 19.69 45.46
C ILE A 224 11.26 18.92 46.42
N GLY A 225 10.87 17.68 46.06
CA GLY A 225 10.07 16.81 46.93
C GLY A 225 10.84 16.21 48.10
N ALA A 226 12.15 15.98 47.94
CA ALA A 226 13.04 15.50 48.99
C ALA A 226 13.40 16.61 50.00
N GLU A 227 13.71 17.83 49.53
CA GLU A 227 13.96 18.99 50.40
C GLU A 227 12.72 19.41 51.19
N ALA A 228 11.51 19.29 50.61
CA ALA A 228 10.26 19.52 51.33
C ALA A 228 9.95 18.46 52.41
N ARG A 229 10.51 17.25 52.31
CA ARG A 229 10.39 16.19 53.32
C ARG A 229 11.42 16.35 54.45
N GLU A 230 12.57 16.95 54.17
CA GLU A 230 13.62 17.24 55.14
C GLU A 230 13.38 18.54 55.92
N ALA A 231 12.57 19.46 55.38
CA ALA A 231 12.20 20.73 56.03
C ALA A 231 11.01 20.63 57.01
N LEU A 232 10.42 19.44 57.23
CA LEU A 232 9.37 19.26 58.24
C LEU A 232 10.02 19.19 59.64
N PRO A 233 9.74 20.14 60.55
CA PRO A 233 10.25 20.05 61.91
C PRO A 233 9.72 18.77 62.57
N PRO A 234 10.51 18.11 63.45
CA PRO A 234 10.06 16.92 64.16
C PRO A 234 8.75 17.24 64.90
N PRO A 235 7.80 16.28 64.99
CA PRO A 235 6.49 16.53 65.56
C PRO A 235 6.66 17.12 66.97
N THR A 236 6.33 18.41 67.08
CA THR A 236 6.41 19.11 68.35
C THR A 236 5.32 18.56 69.28
N ARG A 237 5.69 18.51 70.55
CA ARG A 237 5.04 17.82 71.68
C ARG A 237 3.67 18.41 72.04
N TRP A 238 2.69 18.29 71.15
CA TRP A 238 1.27 18.55 71.42
C TRP A 238 0.37 17.47 70.80
N MET A 239 0.85 16.23 70.80
CA MET A 239 0.02 15.02 70.78
C MET A 239 -0.14 14.44 72.19
N THR A 240 -0.73 15.21 73.11
CA THR A 240 -1.37 14.65 74.30
C THR A 240 -2.64 15.42 74.62
N SER A 241 -3.71 15.12 73.89
CA SER A 241 -5.06 15.38 74.35
C SER A 241 -6.02 14.39 73.71
N THR A 242 -6.26 13.33 74.49
CA THR A 242 -7.53 12.61 74.59
C THR A 242 -7.86 11.57 73.51
N ARG A 243 -7.30 10.38 73.76
CA ARG A 243 -7.87 9.08 73.39
C ARG A 243 -9.12 8.82 74.25
N ARG A 244 -10.29 9.27 73.78
CA ARG A 244 -11.68 8.86 74.13
C ARG A 244 -12.54 9.58 73.08
N ASP A 245 -13.12 8.92 72.08
CA ASP A 245 -14.22 7.99 72.25
C ASP A 245 -14.24 6.90 71.17
N ARG A 246 -14.29 5.65 71.64
CA ARG A 246 -14.92 4.55 70.91
C ARG A 246 -16.40 4.59 71.27
N ARG A 247 -17.24 4.39 70.25
CA ARG A 247 -18.71 4.28 70.25
C ARG A 247 -19.42 5.63 70.18
N LEU A 248 -20.04 5.90 69.04
CA LEU A 248 -21.50 5.91 68.87
C LEU A 248 -21.83 6.03 67.36
N SER A 249 -22.63 5.09 66.87
CA SER A 249 -23.68 5.23 65.84
C SER A 249 -23.24 5.66 64.43
N ALA A 250 -23.12 4.80 63.41
CA ALA A 250 -24.19 4.01 62.77
C ALA A 250 -25.51 4.79 62.61
N THR A 251 -25.56 5.80 61.72
CA THR A 251 -26.83 6.28 61.14
C THR A 251 -26.59 6.96 59.78
N LEU A 252 -27.11 6.31 58.73
CA LEU A 252 -27.60 6.82 57.44
C LEU A 252 -26.81 7.90 56.68
N LEU A 253 -26.25 7.50 55.54
CA LEU A 253 -26.54 8.12 54.24
C LEU A 253 -26.53 7.01 53.18
N GLU A 254 -27.68 6.37 53.01
CA GLU A 254 -27.95 5.46 51.89
C GLU A 254 -27.89 6.27 50.59
N VAL A 255 -26.95 5.92 49.72
CA VAL A 255 -26.93 6.34 48.31
C VAL A 255 -27.73 5.28 47.54
N PRO A 256 -28.86 5.61 46.90
CA PRO A 256 -29.65 4.60 46.21
C PRO A 256 -28.95 4.15 44.92
N GLU A 257 -28.56 2.88 44.88
CA GLU A 257 -28.11 2.18 43.68
C GLU A 257 -29.20 2.20 42.59
N ARG A 258 -28.90 2.83 41.45
CA ARG A 258 -29.70 2.68 40.23
C ARG A 258 -29.50 1.27 39.68
N ARG A 259 -30.51 0.41 39.86
CA ARG A 259 -30.58 -0.92 39.21
C ARG A 259 -30.61 -0.80 37.68
N PRO A 260 -29.87 -1.63 36.94
CA PRO A 260 -30.07 -1.78 35.50
C PRO A 260 -31.40 -2.49 35.22
N ARG A 261 -32.21 -1.93 34.33
CA ARG A 261 -33.43 -2.56 33.82
C ARG A 261 -33.06 -3.81 33.02
N ARG A 262 -33.44 -4.99 33.53
CA ARG A 262 -33.61 -6.22 32.74
C ARG A 262 -34.66 -5.96 31.67
N MET A 263 -34.30 -6.02 30.39
CA MET A 263 -35.25 -6.33 29.33
C MET A 263 -35.14 -7.81 29.01
N SER A 264 -36.28 -8.47 29.21
CA SER A 264 -36.57 -9.89 29.08
C SER A 264 -36.42 -10.39 27.64
N MET A 265 -35.82 -11.56 27.51
CA MET A 265 -35.83 -12.39 26.30
C MET A 265 -37.28 -12.75 25.94
N GLY A 266 -37.70 -12.37 24.72
CA GLY A 266 -38.90 -12.88 24.06
C GLY A 266 -38.51 -13.97 23.07
N VAL A 267 -38.93 -15.19 23.37
CA VAL A 267 -38.85 -16.39 22.53
C VAL A 267 -40.02 -16.36 21.55
N LEU A 268 -39.78 -16.44 20.24
CA LEU A 268 -40.77 -16.90 19.26
C LEU A 268 -40.09 -17.71 18.14
N SER A 269 -40.10 -19.03 18.32
CA SER A 269 -40.62 -20.04 17.39
C SER A 269 -40.45 -19.86 15.87
N GLN A 270 -39.59 -20.72 15.31
CA GLN A 270 -39.68 -21.47 14.05
C GLN A 270 -40.80 -21.14 13.04
N SER A 271 -40.43 -21.03 11.76
CA SER A 271 -41.07 -21.79 10.67
C SER A 271 -40.20 -21.83 9.41
N ARG A 272 -40.21 -23.00 8.78
CA ARG A 272 -39.47 -23.44 7.58
C ARG A 272 -39.96 -22.75 6.30
N CYS A 273 -39.04 -22.52 5.36
CA CYS A 273 -39.06 -22.97 3.97
C CYS A 273 -37.62 -22.88 3.42
#